data_AF-W9RLL6-F1
#
_entry.id   AF-W9RLL6-F1
#
_cell.length_a   1.000
_cell.length_b   1.000
_cell.length_c   1.000
_cell.angle_alpha   90.00
_cell.angle_beta   90.00
_cell.angle_gamma   90.00
#
_symmetry.space_group_name_H-M   'P 1'
#
loop_
_entity.id
_entity.type
_entity.pdbx_description
1 polymer ?
#
loop_
_entity_poly.entity_id
_entity_poly.type
_entity_poly.pdbx_seq_one_letter_code
_entity_poly.pdbx_strand_id
1 'polypeptide(L)'
;MNSANYEFSFSMTVNLLEKIPRLIMERGLEGSSGSAAAIDSSNIGFRLLKKHGWKEGTGLGISEQGRLEPVEAHLKNNKRGLGADKVKKKALKPLDTKTTTIPDGKSEQEVPLKKSKPLSKKMRKMQELERQVQEKEFERAFFREFWPDNV
;
A
#
# COMPACT_ATOMS: atom_id res chain seq x y z
N MET A 1 -42.25 5.10 45.92
CA MET A 1 -42.42 4.34 44.67
C MET A 1 -41.43 4.89 43.64
N ASN A 2 -40.88 4.01 42.79
CA ASN A 2 -39.85 4.23 41.76
C ASN A 2 -38.41 3.84 42.18
N SER A 3 -38.22 2.54 42.42
CA SER A 3 -36.91 1.89 42.64
C SER A 3 -36.52 0.96 41.48
N ALA A 4 -37.10 1.09 40.28
CA ALA A 4 -37.05 0.00 39.29
C ALA A 4 -36.61 0.38 37.87
N ASN A 5 -35.91 1.51 37.64
CA ASN A 5 -35.62 1.95 36.27
C ASN A 5 -34.15 2.29 35.94
N TYR A 6 -33.17 1.99 36.81
CA TYR A 6 -31.76 2.31 36.54
C TYR A 6 -30.83 1.11 36.33
N GLU A 7 -31.30 -0.13 36.49
CA GLU A 7 -30.48 -1.33 36.24
C GLU A 7 -30.69 -1.93 34.83
N PHE A 8 -31.77 -1.57 34.13
CA PHE A 8 -32.07 -2.12 32.80
C PHE A 8 -31.29 -1.43 31.66
N SER A 9 -30.92 -0.15 31.83
CA SER A 9 -30.16 0.59 30.81
C SER A 9 -28.64 0.35 30.86
N PHE A 10 -28.11 -0.20 31.96
CA PHE A 10 -26.66 -0.45 32.08
C PHE A 10 -26.21 -1.76 31.41
N SER A 11 -27.10 -2.75 31.31
CA SER A 11 -26.84 -4.03 30.61
C SER A 11 -26.86 -3.91 29.07
N MET A 12 -27.66 -3.00 28.51
CA MET A 12 -27.78 -2.84 27.05
C MET A 12 -26.61 -2.08 26.40
N THR A 13 -25.80 -1.34 27.16
CA THR A 13 -24.71 -0.53 26.60
C THR A 13 -23.34 -1.22 26.59
N VAL A 14 -23.18 -2.33 27.33
CA VAL A 14 -21.92 -3.10 27.33
C VAL A 14 -21.85 -4.18 26.25
N ASN A 15 -22.95 -4.44 25.52
CA ASN A 15 -23.03 -5.53 24.53
C ASN A 15 -23.11 -5.05 23.06
N LEU A 16 -22.70 -3.81 22.75
CA LEU A 16 -22.70 -3.31 21.36
C LEU A 16 -21.30 -2.98 20.81
N LEU A 17 -20.22 -3.32 21.51
CA LEU A 17 -18.85 -3.02 21.07
C LEU A 17 -17.88 -4.21 21.11
N GLU A 18 -18.35 -5.42 20.82
CA GLU A 18 -17.46 -6.59 20.63
C GLU A 18 -17.79 -7.45 19.40
N LYS A 19 -18.32 -6.85 18.33
CA LYS A 19 -18.46 -7.60 17.08
C LYS A 19 -18.24 -6.77 15.83
N ILE A 20 -17.05 -6.20 15.72
CA ILE A 20 -16.51 -5.77 14.42
C ILE A 20 -15.68 -6.95 13.89
N PRO A 21 -16.12 -7.67 12.85
CA PRO A 21 -15.20 -8.53 12.12
C PRO A 21 -14.10 -7.62 11.55
N ARG A 22 -12.86 -7.82 12.02
CA ARG A 22 -11.69 -7.31 11.33
C ARG A 22 -11.66 -7.99 9.95
N LEU A 23 -12.32 -7.37 8.97
CA LEU A 23 -12.08 -7.67 7.57
C LEU A 23 -10.67 -7.17 7.27
N ILE A 24 -9.72 -8.06 7.53
CA ILE A 24 -8.37 -7.98 7.01
C ILE A 24 -8.53 -7.87 5.49
N MET A 25 -8.10 -6.72 4.98
CA MET A 25 -7.96 -6.42 3.57
C MET A 25 -6.81 -7.27 3.01
N GLU A 26 -7.01 -8.57 2.91
CA GLU A 26 -6.25 -9.45 2.02
C GLU A 26 -6.91 -9.37 0.64
N ARG A 27 -6.85 -8.19 0.02
CA ARG A 27 -6.85 -8.15 -1.45
C ARG A 27 -5.41 -8.35 -1.85
N GLY A 28 -5.09 -9.62 -2.08
CA GLY A 28 -3.91 -10.03 -2.79
C GLY A 28 -3.73 -9.15 -4.02
N LEU A 29 -2.47 -8.82 -4.27
CA LEU A 29 -1.99 -8.21 -5.50
C LEU A 29 -2.33 -9.13 -6.67
N GLU A 30 -3.58 -9.11 -7.13
CA GLU A 30 -3.87 -9.43 -8.52
C GLU A 30 -3.34 -8.26 -9.32
N GLY A 31 -2.04 -8.31 -9.60
CA GLY A 31 -1.52 -7.65 -10.78
C GLY A 31 -2.41 -8.12 -11.91
N SER A 32 -3.10 -7.19 -12.56
CA SER A 32 -3.87 -7.44 -13.77
C SER A 32 -2.92 -8.15 -14.73
N SER A 33 -2.97 -9.48 -14.72
CA SER A 33 -2.37 -10.31 -15.74
C SER A 33 -3.21 -9.93 -16.94
N GLY A 34 -2.68 -9.00 -17.75
CA GLY A 34 -3.29 -8.65 -19.02
C GLY A 34 -3.41 -9.96 -19.77
N SER A 35 -4.61 -10.54 -19.75
CA SER A 35 -4.84 -11.83 -20.33
C SER A 35 -4.44 -11.68 -21.79
N ALA A 36 -3.46 -12.46 -22.25
CA ALA A 36 -3.08 -12.66 -23.65
C ALA A 36 -4.23 -13.23 -24.50
N ALA A 37 -5.48 -13.09 -24.04
CA ALA A 37 -6.67 -13.46 -24.74
C ALA A 37 -6.90 -12.45 -25.87
N ALA A 38 -7.22 -12.97 -27.05
CA ALA A 38 -7.64 -12.16 -28.18
C ALA A 38 -8.81 -11.25 -27.79
N ILE A 39 -8.86 -10.07 -28.40
CA ILE A 39 -9.94 -9.11 -28.17
C ILE A 39 -11.25 -9.72 -28.67
N ASP A 40 -12.28 -9.75 -27.82
CA ASP A 40 -13.58 -10.32 -28.18
C ASP A 40 -14.30 -9.51 -29.27
N SER A 41 -15.08 -10.21 -30.09
CA SER A 41 -15.86 -9.68 -31.20
C SER A 41 -16.95 -8.68 -30.79
N SER A 42 -17.44 -8.77 -29.54
CA SER A 42 -18.39 -7.80 -28.97
C SER A 42 -17.74 -6.44 -28.71
N ASN A 43 -16.41 -6.38 -28.58
CA ASN A 43 -15.68 -5.16 -28.29
C ASN A 43 -15.79 -4.16 -29.46
N ILE A 44 -16.07 -2.90 -29.15
CA ILE A 44 -16.20 -1.83 -30.15
C ILE A 44 -14.88 -1.66 -30.94
N GLY A 45 -13.74 -1.72 -30.27
CA GLY A 45 -12.41 -1.62 -30.87
C GLY A 45 -12.13 -2.76 -31.84
N PHE A 46 -12.52 -3.99 -31.53
CA PHE A 46 -12.40 -5.13 -32.45
C PHE A 46 -13.16 -4.88 -33.76
N ARG A 47 -14.41 -4.42 -33.67
CA ARG A 47 -15.23 -4.11 -34.85
C ARG A 47 -14.65 -2.97 -35.69
N LEU A 48 -14.07 -1.96 -35.04
CA LEU A 48 -13.42 -0.85 -35.74
C LEU A 48 -12.16 -1.32 -36.47
N LEU A 49 -11.30 -2.11 -35.82
CA LEU A 49 -10.11 -2.66 -36.44
C LEU A 49 -10.47 -3.50 -37.68
N LYS A 50 -11.44 -4.42 -37.55
CA LYS A 50 -11.94 -5.22 -38.69
C LYS A 50 -12.46 -4.34 -39.84
N LYS A 51 -13.21 -3.27 -39.53
CA LYS A 51 -13.71 -2.32 -40.54
C LYS A 51 -12.59 -1.60 -41.28
N HIS A 52 -11.47 -1.33 -40.61
CA HIS A 52 -10.29 -0.71 -41.21
C HIS A 52 -9.33 -1.73 -41.85
N GLY A 53 -9.77 -2.97 -42.06
CA GLY A 53 -9.01 -3.99 -42.80
C GLY A 53 -8.02 -4.79 -41.94
N TRP A 54 -7.98 -4.57 -40.62
CA TRP A 54 -7.20 -5.43 -39.74
C TRP A 54 -7.81 -6.83 -39.64
N LYS A 55 -6.95 -7.85 -39.65
CA LYS A 55 -7.34 -9.26 -39.52
C LYS A 55 -6.96 -9.77 -38.14
N GLU A 56 -7.82 -10.61 -37.59
CA GLU A 56 -7.57 -11.21 -36.29
C GLU A 56 -6.41 -12.20 -36.40
N GLY A 57 -5.56 -12.23 -35.39
CA GLY A 57 -4.33 -13.02 -35.39
C GLY A 57 -3.17 -12.42 -36.21
N THR A 58 -3.35 -11.26 -36.85
CA THR A 58 -2.29 -10.55 -37.58
C THR A 58 -1.80 -9.31 -36.83
N GLY A 59 -0.51 -9.02 -36.96
CA GLY A 59 0.08 -7.82 -36.39
C GLY A 59 -0.39 -6.54 -37.09
N LEU A 60 -0.28 -5.40 -36.43
CA LEU A 60 -0.59 -4.11 -37.03
C LEU A 60 0.54 -3.62 -37.95
N GLY A 61 0.20 -2.90 -39.01
CA GLY A 61 1.17 -2.29 -39.94
C GLY A 61 1.09 -2.86 -41.36
N ILE A 62 1.81 -2.22 -42.30
CA ILE A 62 1.75 -2.54 -43.74
C ILE A 62 2.15 -3.99 -44.03
N SER A 63 3.12 -4.50 -43.28
CA SER A 63 3.65 -5.86 -43.41
C SER A 63 3.25 -6.74 -42.22
N GLU A 64 2.18 -6.38 -41.51
CA GLU A 64 1.71 -7.07 -40.31
C GLU A 64 2.80 -7.21 -39.22
N GLN A 65 3.77 -6.29 -39.19
CA GLN A 65 4.98 -6.38 -38.39
C GLN A 65 4.79 -6.05 -36.89
N GLY A 66 3.62 -5.54 -36.53
CA GLY A 66 3.27 -5.19 -35.16
C GLY A 66 3.19 -6.43 -34.27
N ARG A 67 3.46 -6.25 -32.98
CA ARG A 67 3.34 -7.33 -32.00
C ARG A 67 1.88 -7.79 -31.89
N LEU A 68 1.70 -9.10 -31.79
CA LEU A 68 0.40 -9.72 -31.50
C LEU A 68 0.04 -9.56 -30.02
N GLU A 69 1.04 -9.76 -29.16
CA GLU A 69 0.86 -9.74 -27.71
C GLU A 69 1.26 -8.39 -27.09
N PRO A 70 0.49 -7.92 -26.09
CA PRO A 70 0.80 -6.70 -25.36
C PRO A 70 2.15 -6.80 -24.65
N VAL A 71 2.76 -5.64 -24.38
CA VAL A 71 4.03 -5.58 -23.65
C VAL A 71 3.77 -5.80 -22.17
N GLU A 72 4.45 -6.77 -21.57
CA GLU A 72 4.37 -6.98 -20.13
C GLU A 72 4.97 -5.79 -19.38
N ALA A 73 4.21 -5.27 -18.42
CA ALA A 73 4.66 -4.23 -17.51
C ALA A 73 4.94 -4.85 -16.14
N HIS A 74 6.19 -4.74 -15.66
CA HIS A 74 6.54 -5.16 -14.32
C HIS A 74 6.33 -4.03 -13.32
N LEU A 75 5.41 -4.23 -12.37
CA LEU A 75 5.20 -3.27 -11.30
C LEU A 75 6.33 -3.38 -10.27
N LYS A 76 6.94 -2.25 -9.93
CA LYS A 76 7.97 -2.17 -8.90
C LYS A 76 7.31 -1.92 -7.54
N ASN A 77 7.33 -2.92 -6.67
CA ASN A 77 6.74 -2.81 -5.33
C ASN A 77 7.67 -2.14 -4.29
N ASN A 78 8.94 -1.90 -4.62
CA ASN A 78 9.91 -1.31 -3.70
C ASN A 78 10.17 0.18 -4.00
N LYS A 79 10.56 0.93 -2.97
CA LYS A 79 10.89 2.36 -3.09
C LYS A 79 12.38 2.63 -3.35
N ARG A 80 13.20 1.58 -3.56
CA ARG A 80 14.65 1.74 -3.77
C ARG A 80 14.93 2.27 -5.18
N GLY A 81 16.10 2.88 -5.40
CA GLY A 81 16.52 3.32 -6.74
C GLY A 81 16.60 2.17 -7.75
N LEU A 82 16.57 2.49 -9.05
CA LEU A 82 16.96 1.54 -10.09
C LEU A 82 18.45 1.18 -9.91
N GLY A 83 18.82 -0.07 -10.14
CA GLY A 83 20.20 -0.56 -9.92
C GLY A 83 20.56 -0.87 -8.47
N ALA A 84 19.68 -0.61 -7.49
CA ALA A 84 19.93 -1.01 -6.11
C ALA A 84 19.94 -2.54 -5.94
N ASP A 85 20.90 -3.07 -5.19
CA ASP A 85 21.04 -4.52 -4.97
C ASP A 85 19.74 -5.15 -4.49
N LYS A 86 19.33 -6.23 -5.14
CA LYS A 86 18.16 -7.00 -4.70
C LYS A 86 18.45 -7.54 -3.30
N VAL A 87 17.60 -7.18 -2.33
CA VAL A 87 17.69 -7.77 -0.99
C VAL A 87 17.45 -9.27 -1.15
N LYS A 88 18.44 -10.09 -0.81
CA LYS A 88 18.28 -11.54 -0.78
C LYS A 88 17.17 -11.83 0.22
N LYS A 89 15.99 -12.21 -0.27
CA LYS A 89 14.93 -12.74 0.59
C LYS A 89 15.53 -13.98 1.26
N LYS A 90 15.86 -13.89 2.55
CA LYS A 90 16.16 -15.10 3.33
C LYS A 90 14.87 -15.91 3.31
N ALA A 91 14.95 -17.11 2.74
CA ALA A 91 13.83 -18.05 2.77
C ALA A 91 13.45 -18.27 4.22
N LEU A 92 12.28 -17.76 4.61
CA LEU A 92 11.65 -18.12 5.86
C LEU A 92 11.30 -19.60 5.72
N LYS A 93 12.03 -20.46 6.44
CA LYS A 93 11.63 -21.85 6.61
C LYS A 93 10.26 -21.87 7.31
N PRO A 94 9.33 -22.73 6.92
CA PRO A 94 8.10 -22.94 7.69
C PRO A 94 8.48 -23.40 9.10
N LEU A 95 8.03 -22.68 10.12
CA LEU A 95 8.24 -23.03 11.52
C LEU A 95 6.97 -23.70 12.05
N ASP A 96 7.00 -25.03 12.08
CA ASP A 96 6.06 -25.83 12.83
C ASP A 96 6.43 -25.82 14.33
N THR A 97 5.41 -25.90 15.15
CA THR A 97 5.40 -25.73 16.60
C THR A 97 6.12 -26.84 17.40
N LYS A 98 6.82 -26.41 18.48
CA LYS A 98 7.18 -27.11 19.74
C LYS A 98 8.24 -28.23 19.70
N THR A 99 9.43 -27.96 20.27
CA THR A 99 9.91 -28.55 21.55
C THR A 99 11.23 -27.92 22.01
N THR A 100 11.29 -27.66 23.33
CA THR A 100 12.43 -27.30 24.17
C THR A 100 13.72 -28.06 23.87
N THR A 101 14.84 -27.34 23.67
CA THR A 101 16.14 -27.64 24.32
C THR A 101 17.13 -26.49 24.12
N ILE A 102 17.66 -26.00 25.25
CA ILE A 102 18.80 -25.09 25.39
C ILE A 102 20.11 -25.89 25.10
N PRO A 103 21.08 -25.31 24.37
CA PRO A 103 22.35 -24.87 24.98
C PRO A 103 22.76 -23.47 24.48
N ASP A 104 22.95 -22.52 25.39
CA ASP A 104 24.24 -22.14 25.99
C ASP A 104 25.27 -21.57 25.00
N GLY A 105 25.50 -20.26 25.09
CA GLY A 105 26.54 -19.54 24.37
C GLY A 105 26.56 -18.04 24.70
N LYS A 106 27.34 -17.67 25.71
CA LYS A 106 27.65 -16.29 26.15
C LYS A 106 28.17 -15.40 25.01
N SER A 107 27.65 -14.18 24.92
CA SER A 107 28.45 -12.98 24.65
C SER A 107 27.72 -11.75 25.18
N GLU A 108 28.23 -11.24 26.29
CA GLU A 108 27.94 -9.93 26.86
C GLU A 108 28.41 -8.84 25.89
N GLN A 109 27.57 -7.82 25.66
CA GLN A 109 28.01 -6.46 25.37
C GLN A 109 26.85 -5.49 25.67
N GLU A 110 26.95 -4.83 26.82
CA GLU A 110 26.14 -3.70 27.23
C GLU A 110 26.41 -2.47 26.35
N VAL A 111 25.34 -1.82 25.87
CA VAL A 111 25.38 -0.38 25.52
C VAL A 111 24.07 0.26 26.02
N PRO A 112 24.08 1.24 26.94
CA PRO A 112 22.86 1.77 27.55
C PRO A 112 22.08 2.67 26.57
N LEU A 113 20.94 2.21 26.04
CA LEU A 113 20.03 3.06 25.29
C LEU A 113 19.13 3.86 26.27
N LYS A 114 19.48 5.13 26.45
CA LYS A 114 18.78 6.09 27.32
C LYS A 114 17.29 6.17 26.94
N LYS A 115 16.42 5.88 27.91
CA LYS A 115 14.96 6.01 27.83
C LYS A 115 14.58 7.44 27.44
N SER A 116 13.84 7.60 26.35
CA SER A 116 13.30 8.90 25.93
C SER A 116 12.28 9.38 26.97
N LYS A 117 12.56 10.52 27.59
CA LYS A 117 11.58 11.20 28.43
C LYS A 117 10.42 11.65 27.55
N PRO A 118 9.15 11.43 27.94
CA PRO A 118 8.01 11.91 27.16
C PRO A 118 8.09 13.43 27.02
N LEU A 119 8.26 13.91 25.77
CA LEU A 119 8.25 15.33 25.44
C LEU A 119 6.97 15.97 26.03
N SER A 120 7.15 17.02 26.83
CA SER A 120 6.04 17.76 27.44
C SER A 120 5.01 18.17 26.38
N LYS A 121 3.72 18.13 26.74
CA LYS A 121 2.59 18.50 25.85
C LYS A 121 2.82 19.84 25.13
N LYS A 122 3.47 20.81 25.80
CA LYS A 122 3.80 22.14 25.25
C LYS A 122 4.83 22.07 24.12
N MET A 123 5.85 21.23 24.25
CA MET A 123 6.92 21.09 23.25
C MET A 123 6.42 20.40 21.99
N ARG A 124 5.52 19.41 22.13
CA ARG A 124 4.86 18.77 20.97
C ARG A 124 4.00 19.76 20.18
N LYS A 125 3.24 20.62 20.88
CA LYS A 125 2.40 21.65 20.25
C LYS A 125 3.24 22.69 19.50
N MET A 126 4.39 23.07 20.06
CA MET A 126 5.33 24.00 19.44
C MET A 126 5.95 23.43 18.16
N GLN A 127 6.42 22.18 18.21
CA GLN A 127 7.02 21.50 17.06
C GLN A 127 6.03 21.31 15.90
N GLU A 128 4.76 21.01 16.21
CA GLU A 128 3.72 20.88 15.18
C GLU A 128 3.42 22.22 14.49
N LEU A 129 3.37 23.32 15.25
CA LEU A 129 3.18 24.66 14.67
C LEU A 129 4.33 25.04 13.76
N GLU A 130 5.57 24.79 14.19
CA GLU A 130 6.76 25.04 13.36
C GLU A 130 6.71 24.22 12.06
N ARG A 131 6.33 22.93 12.15
CA ARG A 131 6.13 22.06 10.99
C ARG A 131 5.07 22.61 10.03
N GLN A 132 3.93 23.05 10.55
CA GLN A 132 2.86 23.65 9.73
C GLN A 132 3.30 24.97 9.08
N VAL A 133 4.09 25.79 9.78
CA VAL A 133 4.65 27.02 9.21
C VAL A 133 5.62 26.67 8.08
N GLN A 134 6.48 25.67 8.26
CA GLN A 134 7.39 25.20 7.21
C GLN A 134 6.65 24.64 5.99
N GLU A 135 5.61 23.83 6.21
CA GLU A 135 4.79 23.30 5.11
C GLU A 135 4.06 24.41 4.35
N LYS A 136 3.47 25.39 5.06
CA LYS A 136 2.81 26.53 4.42
C LYS A 136 3.78 27.42 3.66
N GLU A 137 4.97 27.70 4.21
CA GLU A 137 6.00 28.46 3.50
C GLU A 137 6.53 27.69 2.30
N PHE A 138 6.71 26.37 2.43
CA PHE A 138 7.10 25.50 1.31
C PHE A 138 6.06 25.51 0.20
N GLU A 139 4.77 25.29 0.51
CA GLU A 139 3.69 25.33 -0.49
C GLU A 139 3.64 26.71 -1.16
N ARG A 140 3.68 27.79 -0.37
CA ARG A 140 3.65 29.16 -0.91
C ARG A 140 4.85 29.44 -1.83
N ALA A 141 6.05 29.01 -1.45
CA ALA A 141 7.25 29.15 -2.28
C ALA A 141 7.15 28.27 -3.54
N PHE A 142 6.68 27.03 -3.40
CA PHE A 142 6.52 26.07 -4.48
C PHE A 142 5.53 26.56 -5.54
N PHE A 143 4.35 27.04 -5.12
CA PHE A 143 3.35 27.57 -6.06
C PHE A 143 3.84 28.86 -6.75
N ARG A 144 4.51 29.76 -6.02
CA ARG A 144 5.11 30.96 -6.63
C ARG A 144 6.14 30.62 -7.72
N GLU A 145 6.90 29.54 -7.54
CA GLU A 145 8.01 29.19 -8.43
C GLU A 145 7.57 28.35 -9.63
N PHE A 146 6.59 27.46 -9.45
CA PHE A 146 6.17 26.52 -10.50
C PHE A 146 4.84 26.88 -11.18
N TRP A 147 3.97 27.68 -10.55
CA TRP A 147 2.65 28.07 -11.08
C TRP A 147 2.36 29.57 -10.84
N PRO A 148 3.09 30.48 -11.52
CA PRO A 148 3.01 31.92 -11.28
C PRO A 148 1.64 32.55 -11.59
N ASP A 149 0.83 31.95 -12.47
CA ASP A 149 -0.43 32.53 -12.95
C ASP A 149 -1.64 32.29 -12.03
N ASN A 150 -1.45 31.62 -10.88
CA ASN A 150 -2.51 31.22 -9.94
C ASN A 150 -2.35 31.80 -8.51
N VAL A 151 -1.52 32.85 -8.36
CA VAL A 151 -1.30 33.62 -7.12
C VAL A 151 -1.85 35.02 -7.25
#